data_AF-A0A8C9SP32-F1
#
_entry.id   AF-A0A8C9SP32-F1
#
_cell.length_a   1.000
_cell.length_b   1.000
_cell.length_c   1.000
_cell.angle_alpha   90.00
_cell.angle_beta   90.00
_cell.angle_gamma   90.00
#
_symmetry.space_group_name_H-M   'P 1'
#
loop_
_entity.id
_entity.type
_entity.pdbx_description
1 polymer ?
#
loop_
_entity_poly.entity_id
_entity_poly.type
_entity_poly.pdbx_seq_one_letter_code
_entity_poly.pdbx_strand_id
1 'polypeptide(L)'
;MSDTEEVEQVEEYEEEEKPKYKPSAPKIPDGEKVDFDDIQKKRQNKDLIELQALIDAHFEHRKKEEEELIALKERIEKRRSERAEQQRIRADKEKERQTRREEERLRREEADAKRKADDEAKKKSVLSGMGSNYSSYLQKADQKRGGKKQTEREKKKKILAERRKPLNIDHLNEDKLREKAKELWEVMHTLESEKFDHIEKLKRQKYEVSTFHSGVCSRVTRSGPDNCLHHVTVVSSYGYCTGLHPFPFQHTGDLGLLTSTDHWTVPIF
;
A
#
# COMPACT_ATOMS: atom_id res chain seq x y z
N MET A 1 -28.21 16.75 35.53
CA MET A 1 -27.68 16.73 36.90
C MET A 1 -26.32 17.39 36.85
N SER A 2 -26.15 18.45 37.65
CA SER A 2 -24.90 19.04 38.16
C SER A 2 -23.88 19.47 37.11
N ASP A 3 -23.77 20.72 36.68
CA ASP A 3 -23.54 21.98 37.42
C ASP A 3 -22.24 21.95 38.25
N THR A 4 -21.22 22.68 37.80
CA THR A 4 -19.96 22.92 38.53
C THR A 4 -19.31 24.22 38.05
N GLU A 5 -19.74 25.30 38.71
CA GLU A 5 -18.99 26.43 39.28
C GLU A 5 -17.96 27.22 38.44
N GLU A 6 -18.40 28.47 38.18
CA GLU A 6 -17.69 29.74 38.15
C GLU A 6 -16.44 29.86 39.04
N VAL A 7 -15.40 30.51 38.50
CA VAL A 7 -14.60 31.49 39.25
C VAL A 7 -14.28 32.65 38.28
N GLU A 8 -15.13 33.67 38.28
CA GLU A 8 -14.88 34.95 37.63
C GLU A 8 -14.12 35.84 38.63
N GLN A 9 -12.86 36.17 38.30
CA GLN A 9 -12.08 37.14 39.07
C GLN A 9 -12.61 38.54 38.77
N VAL A 10 -13.23 39.13 39.79
CA VAL A 10 -13.63 40.53 39.85
C VAL A 10 -12.37 41.38 39.98
N GLU A 11 -11.93 42.01 38.89
CA GLU A 11 -11.03 43.17 38.96
C GLU A 11 -11.88 44.43 39.23
N GLU A 12 -11.69 44.94 40.43
CA GLU A 12 -12.15 46.23 40.94
C GLU A 12 -11.49 47.36 40.12
N TYR A 13 -12.27 48.03 39.27
CA TYR A 13 -11.87 49.28 38.63
C TYR A 13 -12.52 50.46 39.36
N GLU A 14 -11.67 51.33 39.90
CA GLU A 14 -12.01 52.59 40.56
C GLU A 14 -12.97 53.44 39.71
N GLU A 15 -14.11 53.81 40.30
CA GLU A 15 -15.06 54.75 39.74
C GLU A 15 -14.49 56.17 39.90
N GLU A 16 -13.76 56.67 38.89
CA GLU A 16 -13.41 58.09 38.81
C GLU A 16 -14.68 58.95 38.63
N GLU A 17 -14.88 59.90 39.54
CA GLU A 17 -15.99 60.84 39.57
C GLU A 17 -16.15 61.61 38.25
N LYS A 18 -17.29 61.37 37.58
CA LYS A 18 -17.76 62.13 36.43
C LYS A 18 -18.21 63.53 36.89
N PRO A 19 -17.59 64.65 36.44
CA PRO A 19 -18.06 65.97 36.81
C PRO A 19 -19.43 66.24 36.16
N LYS A 20 -20.42 66.59 36.99
CA LYS A 20 -21.78 66.98 36.58
C LYS A 20 -21.73 68.27 35.74
N TYR A 21 -21.65 68.12 34.42
CA TYR A 21 -21.81 69.22 33.47
C TYR A 21 -23.28 69.64 33.39
N LYS A 22 -23.60 70.82 33.90
CA LYS A 22 -24.90 71.48 33.73
C LYS A 22 -24.95 72.07 32.30
N PRO A 23 -25.97 71.81 31.47
CA PRO A 23 -26.11 72.55 30.22
C PRO A 23 -26.58 73.97 30.56
N SER A 24 -25.64 74.90 30.68
CA SER A 24 -25.97 76.33 30.66
C SER A 24 -26.43 76.68 29.25
N ALA A 25 -27.70 77.04 29.12
CA ALA A 25 -28.30 77.49 27.87
C ALA A 25 -27.42 78.58 27.21
N PRO A 26 -26.93 78.36 25.97
CA PRO A 26 -26.21 79.39 25.23
C PRO A 26 -27.10 80.61 25.04
N LYS A 27 -26.69 81.76 25.61
CA LYS A 27 -27.21 83.07 25.23
C LYS A 27 -26.84 83.25 23.75
N ILE A 28 -27.85 83.32 22.89
CA ILE A 28 -27.69 83.72 21.49
C ILE A 28 -27.53 85.25 21.49
N PRO A 29 -26.37 85.82 21.14
CA PRO A 29 -26.31 87.22 20.73
C PRO A 29 -26.95 87.33 19.35
N ASP A 30 -28.00 88.14 19.28
CA ASP A 30 -28.69 88.55 18.06
C ASP A 30 -27.71 89.15 17.04
N GLY A 31 -27.84 88.74 15.78
CA GLY A 31 -27.61 89.66 14.67
C GLY A 31 -26.41 89.45 13.76
N GLU A 32 -25.86 88.24 13.61
CA GLU A 32 -25.13 87.91 12.37
C GLU A 32 -26.03 87.04 11.51
N LYS A 33 -26.38 87.58 10.33
CA LYS A 33 -27.31 86.99 9.38
C LYS A 33 -26.82 85.57 9.07
N VAL A 34 -27.50 84.58 9.64
CA VAL A 34 -27.17 83.17 9.46
C VAL A 34 -27.51 82.85 8.00
N ASP A 35 -26.52 82.91 7.12
CA ASP A 35 -26.70 82.58 5.71
C ASP A 35 -27.05 81.09 5.60
N PHE A 36 -28.32 80.79 5.35
CA PHE A 36 -28.82 79.42 5.20
C PHE A 36 -28.09 78.65 4.09
N ASP A 37 -27.60 79.37 3.06
CA ASP A 37 -26.73 78.83 2.02
C ASP A 37 -25.36 78.37 2.56
N ASP A 38 -24.79 79.06 3.55
CA ASP A 38 -23.52 78.68 4.17
C ASP A 38 -23.68 77.44 5.07
N ILE A 39 -24.81 77.33 5.76
CA ILE A 39 -25.16 76.10 6.52
C ILE A 39 -25.32 74.92 5.57
N GLN A 40 -26.00 75.10 4.44
CA GLN A 40 -26.22 74.03 3.47
C GLN A 40 -24.91 73.61 2.78
N LYS A 41 -24.04 74.57 2.44
CA LYS A 41 -22.68 74.28 1.93
C LYS A 41 -21.81 73.56 2.97
N LYS A 42 -21.84 73.98 4.24
CA LYS A 42 -21.11 73.31 5.33
C LYS A 42 -21.61 71.89 5.54
N ARG A 43 -22.92 71.65 5.44
CA ARG A 43 -23.48 70.28 5.48
C ARG A 43 -22.97 69.45 4.31
N GLN A 44 -23.09 69.94 3.07
CA GLN A 44 -22.61 69.24 1.89
C GLN A 44 -21.10 68.93 1.97
N ASN A 45 -20.29 69.90 2.41
CA ASN A 45 -18.85 69.68 2.58
C ASN A 45 -18.55 68.64 3.67
N LYS A 46 -19.31 68.64 4.79
CA LYS A 46 -19.17 67.63 5.83
C LYS A 46 -19.51 66.23 5.29
N ASP A 47 -20.62 66.11 4.58
CA ASP A 47 -21.07 64.85 4.01
C ASP A 47 -20.07 64.34 2.94
N LEU A 48 -19.49 65.23 2.12
CA LEU A 48 -18.44 64.87 1.16
C LEU A 48 -17.16 64.38 1.84
N ILE A 49 -16.73 65.03 2.93
CA ILE A 49 -15.56 64.62 3.71
C ILE A 49 -15.82 63.28 4.41
N GLU A 50 -17.00 63.10 4.99
CA GLU A 50 -17.41 61.86 5.66
C GLU A 50 -17.49 60.70 4.67
N LEU A 51 -18.05 60.92 3.48
CA LEU A 51 -18.06 59.93 2.39
C LEU A 51 -16.65 59.58 1.93
N GLN A 52 -15.77 60.57 1.75
CA GLN A 52 -14.37 60.31 1.38
C GLN A 52 -13.64 59.50 2.46
N ALA A 53 -13.83 59.83 3.74
CA ALA A 53 -13.25 59.09 4.85
C ALA A 53 -13.76 57.64 4.93
N LEU A 54 -15.05 57.40 4.67
CA LEU A 54 -15.61 56.04 4.61
C LEU A 54 -15.07 55.23 3.43
N ILE A 55 -14.90 55.87 2.27
CA ILE A 55 -14.30 55.25 1.09
C ILE A 55 -12.86 54.83 1.40
N ASP A 56 -12.04 55.73 1.94
CA ASP A 56 -10.65 55.45 2.27
C ASP A 56 -10.53 54.39 3.39
N ALA A 57 -11.38 54.45 4.41
CA ALA A 57 -11.43 53.43 5.45
C ALA A 57 -11.78 52.05 4.91
N HIS A 58 -12.72 51.95 3.96
CA HIS A 58 -13.09 50.68 3.34
C HIS A 58 -11.93 50.10 2.50
N PHE A 59 -11.24 50.92 1.72
CA PHE A 59 -10.07 50.47 0.96
C PHE A 59 -8.90 50.06 1.85
N GLU A 60 -8.60 50.85 2.88
CA GLU A 60 -7.54 50.52 3.83
C GLU A 60 -7.84 49.26 4.64
N HIS A 61 -9.09 49.05 5.05
CA HIS A 61 -9.49 47.81 5.71
C HIS A 61 -9.31 46.59 4.79
N ARG A 62 -9.85 46.67 3.57
CA ARG A 62 -9.70 45.60 2.56
C ARG A 62 -8.25 45.30 2.24
N LYS A 63 -7.42 46.34 2.10
CA LYS A 63 -5.99 46.19 1.83
C LYS A 63 -5.26 45.50 2.98
N LYS A 64 -5.52 45.89 4.23
CA LYS A 64 -4.94 45.24 5.42
C LYS A 64 -5.38 43.78 5.54
N GLU A 65 -6.66 43.49 5.33
CA GLU A 65 -7.17 42.12 5.31
C GLU A 65 -6.52 41.26 4.21
N GLU A 66 -6.33 41.83 3.01
CA GLU A 66 -5.68 41.15 1.89
C GLU A 66 -4.19 40.88 2.19
N GLU A 67 -3.47 41.84 2.75
CA GLU A 67 -2.07 41.69 3.16
C GLU A 67 -1.92 40.61 4.26
N GLU A 68 -2.81 40.59 5.25
CA GLU A 68 -2.84 39.56 6.30
C GLU A 68 -3.15 38.17 5.74
N LEU A 69 -4.11 38.09 4.81
CA LEU A 69 -4.47 36.84 4.15
C LEU A 69 -3.31 36.31 3.31
N ILE A 70 -2.61 37.19 2.59
CA ILE A 70 -1.42 36.84 1.80
C ILE A 70 -0.30 36.36 2.73
N ALA A 71 0.01 37.10 3.79
CA ALA A 71 1.04 36.72 4.76
C ALA A 71 0.74 35.36 5.43
N LEU A 72 -0.54 35.08 5.73
CA LEU A 72 -0.96 33.79 6.26
C LEU A 72 -0.80 32.66 5.24
N LYS A 73 -1.21 32.88 3.98
CA LYS A 73 -1.03 31.93 2.88
C LYS A 73 0.44 31.63 2.65
N GLU A 74 1.30 32.64 2.61
CA GLU A 74 2.75 32.47 2.47
C GLU A 74 3.33 31.63 3.62
N ARG A 75 2.89 31.86 4.86
CA ARG A 75 3.33 31.06 6.02
C ARG A 75 2.86 29.60 5.96
N ILE A 76 1.68 29.35 5.42
CA ILE A 76 1.17 27.98 5.19
C ILE A 76 1.97 27.32 4.08
N GLU A 77 2.19 28.02 2.97
CA GLU A 77 2.92 27.51 1.81
C GLU A 77 4.38 27.21 2.16
N LYS A 78 5.04 28.10 2.93
CA LYS A 78 6.37 27.86 3.49
C LYS A 78 6.43 26.59 4.34
N ARG A 79 5.45 26.36 5.23
CA ARG A 79 5.40 25.13 6.04
C ARG A 79 5.12 23.89 5.18
N ARG A 80 4.37 24.01 4.08
CA ARG A 80 4.14 22.91 3.14
C ARG A 80 5.40 22.58 2.35
N SER A 81 6.09 23.59 1.83
CA SER A 81 7.35 23.40 1.10
C SER A 81 8.43 22.82 2.00
N GLU A 82 8.57 23.28 3.24
CA GLU A 82 9.51 22.71 4.22
C GLU A 82 9.22 21.22 4.50
N ARG A 83 7.95 20.83 4.68
CA ARG A 83 7.59 19.40 4.85
C ARG A 83 7.88 18.58 3.60
N ALA A 84 7.56 19.11 2.42
CA ALA A 84 7.85 18.45 1.15
C ALA A 84 9.35 18.27 0.95
N GLU A 85 10.16 19.28 1.28
CA GLU A 85 11.61 19.24 1.22
C GLU A 85 12.20 18.26 2.24
N GLN A 86 11.72 18.26 3.49
CA GLN A 86 12.11 17.25 4.49
C GLN A 86 11.79 15.83 4.01
N GLN A 87 10.65 15.63 3.35
CA GLN A 87 10.27 14.34 2.79
C GLN A 87 11.18 13.93 1.63
N ARG A 88 11.55 14.87 0.74
CA ARG A 88 12.53 14.63 -0.33
C ARG A 88 13.89 14.26 0.24
N ILE A 89 14.40 15.01 1.22
CA ILE A 89 15.69 14.72 1.88
C ILE A 89 15.67 13.34 2.54
N ARG A 90 14.58 12.96 3.21
CA ARG A 90 14.44 11.61 3.79
C ARG A 90 14.42 10.53 2.71
N ALA A 91 13.69 10.75 1.61
CA ALA A 91 13.62 9.82 0.50
C ALA A 91 14.99 9.65 -0.19
N ASP A 92 15.71 10.75 -0.42
CA ASP A 92 17.03 10.75 -1.03
C ASP A 92 18.07 10.06 -0.13
N LYS A 93 18.03 10.30 1.19
CA LYS A 93 18.89 9.59 2.17
C LYS A 93 18.57 8.10 2.29
N GLU A 94 17.31 7.68 2.14
CA GLU A 94 16.96 6.26 2.09
C GLU A 94 17.44 5.62 0.79
N LYS A 95 17.21 6.30 -0.34
CA LYS A 95 17.67 5.86 -1.66
C LYS A 95 19.20 5.70 -1.67
N GLU A 96 19.95 6.67 -1.14
CA GLU A 96 21.41 6.60 -1.03
C GLU A 96 21.87 5.42 -0.15
N ARG A 97 21.21 5.17 0.99
CA ARG A 97 21.53 4.01 1.82
C ARG A 97 21.21 2.70 1.11
N GLN A 98 20.14 2.66 0.33
CA GLN A 98 19.78 1.48 -0.46
C GLN A 98 20.78 1.25 -1.59
N THR A 99 21.14 2.29 -2.36
CA THR A 99 22.14 2.19 -3.42
C THR A 99 23.51 1.79 -2.87
N ARG A 100 23.93 2.31 -1.72
CA ARG A 100 25.20 1.88 -1.08
C ARG A 100 25.20 0.40 -0.71
N ARG A 101 24.08 -0.11 -0.16
CA ARG A 101 23.94 -1.54 0.16
C ARG A 101 23.92 -2.42 -1.09
N GLU A 102 23.26 -1.95 -2.15
CA GLU A 102 23.19 -2.67 -3.42
C GLU A 102 24.53 -2.64 -4.16
N GLU A 103 25.27 -1.53 -4.13
CA GLU A 103 26.61 -1.40 -4.70
C GLU A 103 27.65 -2.22 -3.94
N GLU A 104 27.61 -2.25 -2.60
CA GLU A 104 28.47 -3.13 -1.80
C GLU A 104 28.16 -4.60 -2.07
N ARG A 105 26.87 -4.95 -2.22
CA ARG A 105 26.45 -6.29 -2.61
C ARG A 105 26.93 -6.63 -4.02
N LEU A 106 26.80 -5.70 -4.97
CA LEU A 106 27.24 -5.89 -6.35
C LEU A 106 28.76 -6.04 -6.45
N ARG A 107 29.54 -5.24 -5.69
CA ARG A 107 31.00 -5.33 -5.63
C ARG A 107 31.47 -6.64 -5.00
N ARG A 108 30.75 -7.14 -3.99
CA ARG A 108 31.01 -8.46 -3.40
C ARG A 108 30.64 -9.60 -4.36
N GLU A 109 29.51 -9.49 -5.04
CA GLU A 109 29.08 -10.43 -6.08
C GLU A 109 30.05 -10.43 -7.28
N GLU A 110 30.59 -9.27 -7.66
CA GLU A 110 31.60 -9.14 -8.73
C GLU A 110 32.95 -9.74 -8.31
N ALA A 111 33.40 -9.50 -7.07
CA ALA A 111 34.63 -10.10 -6.54
C ALA A 111 34.50 -11.63 -6.38
N ASP A 112 33.36 -12.12 -5.92
CA ASP A 112 33.08 -13.56 -5.81
C ASP A 112 32.88 -14.21 -7.18
N ALA A 113 32.28 -13.50 -8.15
CA ALA A 113 32.16 -13.96 -9.53
C ALA A 113 33.53 -14.04 -10.21
N LYS A 114 34.40 -13.05 -10.01
CA LYS A 114 35.78 -13.06 -10.52
C LYS A 114 36.60 -14.18 -9.91
N ARG A 115 36.55 -14.37 -8.58
CA ARG A 115 37.20 -15.50 -7.90
C ARG A 115 36.66 -16.84 -8.39
N LYS A 116 35.35 -16.96 -8.57
CA LYS A 116 34.73 -18.19 -9.08
C LYS A 116 35.12 -18.45 -10.54
N ALA A 117 35.22 -17.42 -11.38
CA ALA A 117 35.69 -17.55 -12.76
C ALA A 117 37.17 -17.96 -12.82
N ASP A 118 38.03 -17.40 -11.97
CA ASP A 118 39.44 -17.80 -11.87
C ASP A 118 39.60 -19.23 -11.34
N ASP A 119 38.81 -19.62 -10.33
CA ASP A 119 38.79 -20.98 -9.79
C ASP A 119 38.21 -21.97 -10.79
N GLU A 120 37.20 -21.60 -11.58
CA GLU A 120 36.61 -22.43 -12.63
C GLU A 120 37.53 -22.54 -13.84
N ALA A 121 38.28 -21.49 -14.20
CA ALA A 121 39.32 -21.56 -15.22
C ALA A 121 40.47 -22.48 -14.79
N LYS A 122 40.97 -22.34 -13.56
CA LYS A 122 41.98 -23.24 -12.98
C LYS A 122 41.45 -24.66 -12.85
N LYS A 123 40.21 -24.83 -12.41
CA LYS A 123 39.57 -26.13 -12.25
C LYS A 123 39.22 -26.78 -13.58
N LYS A 124 38.85 -26.04 -14.62
CA LYS A 124 38.69 -26.54 -15.99
C LYS A 124 40.03 -26.92 -16.59
N SER A 125 41.09 -26.17 -16.32
CA SER A 125 42.46 -26.54 -16.69
C SER A 125 42.89 -27.85 -16.01
N VAL A 126 42.58 -28.04 -14.72
CA VAL A 126 42.93 -29.27 -13.98
C VAL A 126 42.00 -30.45 -14.30
N LEU A 127 40.68 -30.23 -14.45
CA LEU A 127 39.70 -31.27 -14.77
C LEU A 127 39.70 -31.69 -16.24
N SER A 128 40.12 -30.81 -17.16
CA SER A 128 40.43 -31.22 -18.54
C SER A 128 41.58 -32.23 -18.58
N GLY A 129 42.38 -32.34 -17.50
CA GLY A 129 43.37 -33.39 -17.31
C GLY A 129 42.89 -34.64 -16.54
N MET A 130 41.71 -34.64 -15.90
CA MET A 130 41.30 -35.74 -14.98
C MET A 130 39.82 -36.20 -15.10
N GLY A 131 39.28 -36.25 -16.31
CA GLY A 131 38.19 -37.18 -16.62
C GLY A 131 36.74 -36.67 -16.46
N SER A 132 35.93 -37.12 -17.41
CA SER A 132 34.59 -36.65 -17.83
C SER A 132 33.45 -36.69 -16.79
N ASN A 133 33.65 -37.21 -15.58
CA ASN A 133 32.54 -37.46 -14.64
C ASN A 133 32.28 -36.37 -13.60
N TYR A 134 33.18 -35.40 -13.43
CA TYR A 134 33.01 -34.30 -12.45
C TYR A 134 32.17 -33.12 -12.99
N SER A 135 31.98 -33.05 -14.31
CA SER A 135 31.28 -31.96 -15.01
C SER A 135 29.80 -31.82 -14.60
N SER A 136 29.11 -32.94 -14.30
CA SER A 136 27.69 -32.96 -13.92
C SER A 136 27.40 -32.27 -12.57
N TYR A 137 28.32 -32.38 -11.60
CA TYR A 137 28.12 -31.81 -10.26
C TYR A 137 28.30 -30.29 -10.23
N LEU A 138 29.19 -29.75 -11.07
CA LEU A 138 29.40 -28.31 -11.19
C LEU A 138 28.21 -27.58 -11.84
N GLN A 139 27.55 -28.17 -12.84
CA GLN A 139 26.39 -27.53 -13.47
C GLN A 139 25.20 -27.37 -12.51
N LYS A 140 25.00 -28.32 -11.58
CA LYS A 140 23.99 -28.19 -10.50
C LYS A 140 24.37 -27.13 -9.46
N ALA A 141 25.65 -26.93 -9.19
CA ALA A 141 26.14 -25.93 -8.25
C ALA A 141 26.10 -24.50 -8.84
N ASP A 142 26.31 -24.36 -10.14
CA ASP A 142 26.31 -23.07 -10.82
C ASP A 142 24.90 -22.46 -10.93
N GLN A 143 23.89 -23.29 -11.17
CA GLN A 143 22.47 -22.90 -11.10
C GLN A 143 21.99 -22.40 -9.73
N LYS A 144 22.74 -22.66 -8.65
CA LYS A 144 22.47 -22.12 -7.32
C LYS A 144 23.22 -20.83 -7.00
N ARG A 145 24.27 -20.48 -7.75
CA ARG A 145 25.23 -19.43 -7.36
C ARG A 145 25.22 -18.18 -8.25
N GLY A 146 24.55 -18.21 -9.40
CA GLY A 146 24.16 -17.01 -10.16
C GLY A 146 22.76 -16.55 -9.77
N GLY A 147 22.64 -15.38 -9.13
CA GLY A 147 21.42 -14.64 -8.78
C GLY A 147 20.17 -15.49 -8.57
N LYS A 148 19.79 -15.75 -7.30
CA LYS A 148 18.62 -16.54 -6.87
C LYS A 148 17.49 -16.43 -7.90
N LYS A 149 17.41 -17.39 -8.84
CA LYS A 149 16.34 -17.43 -9.83
C LYS A 149 15.06 -17.32 -9.02
N GLN A 150 14.28 -16.26 -9.28
CA GLN A 150 13.07 -16.00 -8.52
C GLN A 150 12.29 -17.31 -8.47
N THR A 151 12.07 -17.81 -7.26
CA THR A 151 11.49 -19.14 -7.13
C THR A 151 10.11 -19.12 -7.78
N GLU A 152 9.64 -20.25 -8.33
CA GLU A 152 8.28 -20.31 -8.91
C GLU A 152 7.21 -19.85 -7.92
N ARG A 153 7.46 -20.02 -6.61
CA ARG A 153 6.63 -19.47 -5.52
C ARG A 153 6.64 -17.95 -5.48
N GLU A 154 7.81 -17.32 -5.59
CA GLU A 154 7.95 -15.85 -5.63
C GLU A 154 7.36 -15.27 -6.92
N LYS A 155 7.52 -15.95 -8.07
CA LYS A 155 6.91 -15.54 -9.35
C LYS A 155 5.38 -15.61 -9.28
N LYS A 156 4.83 -16.72 -8.78
CA LYS A 156 3.39 -16.86 -8.55
C LYS A 156 2.86 -15.76 -7.64
N LYS A 157 3.56 -15.47 -6.54
CA LYS A 157 3.17 -14.39 -5.62
C LYS A 157 3.19 -13.02 -6.31
N LYS A 158 4.21 -12.75 -7.13
CA LYS A 158 4.31 -11.50 -7.91
C LYS A 158 3.15 -11.37 -8.91
N ILE A 159 2.87 -12.41 -9.70
CA ILE A 159 1.79 -12.42 -10.69
C ILE A 159 0.42 -12.26 -10.01
N LEU A 160 0.19 -12.93 -8.88
CA LEU A 160 -1.08 -12.80 -8.14
C LEU A 160 -1.24 -11.41 -7.51
N ALA A 161 -0.16 -10.81 -7.02
CA ALA A 161 -0.19 -9.44 -6.51
C ALA A 161 -0.48 -8.42 -7.63
N GLU A 162 0.09 -8.61 -8.82
CA GLU A 162 -0.16 -7.78 -10.00
C GLU A 162 -1.61 -7.88 -10.50
N ARG A 163 -2.19 -9.09 -10.47
CA ARG A 163 -3.61 -9.30 -10.82
C ARG A 163 -4.58 -8.75 -9.78
N ARG A 164 -4.14 -8.59 -8.53
CA ARG A 164 -5.00 -8.10 -7.44
C ARG A 164 -5.13 -6.57 -7.51
N LYS A 165 -6.27 -6.11 -8.00
CA LYS A 165 -6.63 -4.68 -7.95
C LYS A 165 -6.98 -4.30 -6.51
N PRO A 166 -6.33 -3.29 -5.90
CA PRO A 166 -6.74 -2.80 -4.59
C PRO A 166 -8.15 -2.20 -4.70
N LEU A 167 -9.03 -2.57 -3.77
CA LEU A 167 -10.40 -2.06 -3.72
C LEU A 167 -10.42 -0.86 -2.78
N ASN A 168 -10.86 0.29 -3.28
CA ASN A 168 -11.20 1.44 -2.46
C ASN A 168 -12.72 1.61 -2.48
N ILE A 169 -13.37 1.32 -1.34
CA ILE A 169 -14.83 1.31 -1.19
C ILE A 169 -15.35 2.42 -0.26
N ASP A 170 -14.47 3.12 0.45
CA ASP A 170 -14.84 3.98 1.58
C ASP A 170 -15.50 5.31 1.18
N HIS A 171 -15.42 5.67 -0.10
CA HIS A 171 -15.93 6.94 -0.63
C HIS A 171 -16.86 6.79 -1.83
N LEU A 172 -17.53 5.63 -1.98
CA LEU A 172 -18.44 5.35 -3.08
C LEU A 172 -19.92 5.54 -2.67
N ASN A 173 -20.73 6.05 -3.60
CA ASN A 173 -22.19 6.15 -3.48
C ASN A 173 -22.86 4.77 -3.71
N GLU A 174 -24.09 4.57 -3.24
CA GLU A 174 -24.80 3.28 -3.27
C GLU A 174 -24.91 2.70 -4.69
N ASP A 175 -25.26 3.51 -5.68
CA ASP A 175 -25.35 3.07 -7.08
C ASP A 175 -24.00 2.59 -7.63
N LYS A 176 -22.91 3.28 -7.28
CA LYS A 176 -21.54 2.90 -7.68
C LYS A 176 -21.08 1.62 -6.97
N LEU A 177 -21.54 1.39 -5.74
CA LEU A 177 -21.27 0.14 -5.03
C LEU A 177 -21.98 -1.05 -5.70
N ARG A 178 -23.22 -0.87 -6.17
CA ARG A 178 -23.97 -1.90 -6.93
C ARG A 178 -23.28 -2.24 -8.24
N GLU A 179 -22.79 -1.24 -8.97
CA GLU A 179 -21.99 -1.47 -10.20
C GLU A 179 -20.68 -2.21 -9.90
N LYS A 180 -19.94 -1.79 -8.86
CA LYS A 180 -18.70 -2.47 -8.47
C LYS A 180 -18.93 -3.92 -8.00
N ALA A 181 -20.03 -4.20 -7.32
CA ALA A 181 -20.41 -5.56 -6.95
C ALA A 181 -20.66 -6.44 -8.19
N LYS A 182 -21.33 -5.91 -9.23
CA LYS A 182 -21.53 -6.60 -10.50
C LYS A 182 -20.21 -6.85 -11.23
N GLU A 183 -19.33 -5.85 -11.32
CA GLU A 183 -18.01 -6.00 -11.93
C GLU A 183 -17.18 -7.09 -11.23
N LEU A 184 -17.17 -7.12 -9.89
CA LEU A 184 -16.45 -8.14 -9.13
C LEU A 184 -17.04 -9.53 -9.33
N TRP A 185 -18.36 -9.64 -9.43
CA TRP A 185 -19.05 -10.88 -9.72
C TRP A 185 -18.70 -11.40 -11.13
N GLU A 186 -18.68 -10.53 -12.14
CA GLU A 186 -18.28 -10.89 -13.50
C GLU A 186 -16.82 -11.39 -13.53
N VAL A 187 -15.90 -10.70 -12.86
CA VAL A 187 -14.49 -11.13 -12.76
C VAL A 187 -14.37 -12.50 -12.10
N MET A 188 -15.13 -12.74 -11.03
CA MET A 188 -15.16 -14.06 -10.36
C MET A 188 -15.66 -15.14 -11.31
N HIS A 189 -16.77 -14.90 -12.01
CA HIS A 189 -17.36 -15.83 -12.96
C HIS A 189 -16.40 -16.15 -14.12
N THR A 190 -15.72 -15.16 -14.69
CA THR A 190 -14.71 -15.37 -15.72
C THR A 190 -13.55 -16.24 -15.22
N LEU A 191 -13.03 -15.98 -14.02
CA LEU A 191 -11.95 -16.77 -13.43
C LEU A 191 -12.38 -18.22 -13.14
N GLU A 192 -13.63 -18.45 -12.77
CA GLU A 192 -14.18 -19.80 -12.58
C GLU A 192 -14.29 -20.57 -13.89
N SER A 193 -14.73 -19.90 -14.96
CA SER A 193 -14.78 -20.46 -16.31
C SER A 193 -13.37 -20.84 -16.81
N GLU A 194 -12.39 -19.93 -16.69
CA GLU A 194 -11.00 -20.22 -17.07
C GLU A 194 -10.41 -21.39 -16.26
N LYS A 195 -10.72 -21.46 -14.96
CA LYS A 195 -10.30 -22.58 -14.09
C LYS A 195 -10.88 -23.90 -14.59
N PHE A 196 -12.15 -23.93 -14.98
CA PHE A 196 -12.81 -25.12 -15.51
C PHE A 196 -12.13 -25.60 -16.81
N ASP A 197 -11.91 -24.69 -17.77
CA ASP A 197 -11.21 -25.00 -19.02
C ASP A 197 -9.81 -25.56 -18.78
N HIS A 198 -9.06 -24.98 -17.84
CA HIS A 198 -7.72 -25.47 -17.48
C HIS A 198 -7.77 -26.85 -16.83
N ILE A 199 -8.77 -27.15 -16.01
CA ILE A 199 -8.95 -28.47 -15.40
C ILE A 199 -9.22 -29.52 -16.48
N GLU A 200 -10.13 -29.25 -17.41
CA GLU A 200 -10.46 -30.18 -18.51
C GLU A 200 -9.28 -30.39 -19.46
N LYS A 201 -8.56 -29.31 -19.81
CA LYS A 201 -7.31 -29.40 -20.60
C LYS A 201 -6.28 -30.28 -19.90
N LEU A 202 -6.11 -30.13 -18.59
CA LEU A 202 -5.15 -30.92 -17.81
C LEU A 202 -5.56 -32.40 -17.72
N LYS A 203 -6.86 -32.72 -17.63
CA LYS A 203 -7.35 -34.11 -17.73
C LYS A 203 -7.03 -34.73 -19.09
N ARG A 204 -7.29 -34.00 -20.19
CA ARG A 204 -6.98 -34.44 -21.55
C ARG A 204 -5.48 -34.67 -21.76
N GLN A 205 -4.64 -33.74 -21.32
CA GLN A 205 -3.18 -33.88 -21.39
C GLN A 205 -2.67 -35.07 -20.58
N LYS A 206 -3.22 -35.32 -19.38
CA LYS A 206 -2.88 -36.52 -18.60
C LYS A 206 -3.17 -37.81 -19.37
N TYR A 207 -4.31 -37.88 -20.06
CA TYR A 207 -4.65 -39.03 -20.90
C TYR A 207 -3.71 -39.19 -22.11
N GLU A 208 -3.41 -38.09 -22.82
CA GLU A 208 -2.46 -38.10 -23.95
C GLU A 208 -1.06 -38.52 -23.51
N VAL A 209 -0.57 -38.03 -22.37
CA VAL A 209 0.73 -38.42 -21.82
C VAL A 209 0.71 -39.90 -21.43
N SER A 210 -0.35 -40.38 -20.78
CA SER A 210 -0.47 -41.80 -20.39
C SER A 210 -0.50 -42.73 -21.60
N THR A 211 -1.24 -42.37 -22.65
CA THR A 211 -1.31 -43.17 -23.89
C THR A 211 -0.02 -43.10 -24.68
N PHE A 212 0.68 -41.97 -24.68
CA PHE A 212 2.01 -41.86 -25.28
C PHE A 212 3.03 -42.74 -24.55
N HIS A 213 3.04 -42.76 -23.22
CA HIS A 213 3.95 -43.62 -22.45
C HIS A 213 3.70 -45.12 -22.71
N SER A 214 2.44 -45.56 -22.77
CA SER A 214 2.12 -46.95 -23.13
C SER A 214 2.43 -47.27 -24.59
N GLY A 215 2.25 -46.32 -25.50
CA GLY A 215 2.63 -46.43 -26.91
C GLY A 215 4.15 -46.52 -27.15
N VAL A 216 4.94 -45.74 -26.42
CA VAL A 216 6.41 -45.82 -26.46
C VAL A 216 6.88 -47.13 -25.84
N CYS A 217 6.34 -47.54 -24.70
CA CYS A 217 6.67 -48.82 -24.06
C CYS A 217 6.38 -50.00 -25.00
N SER A 218 5.19 -50.05 -25.60
CA SER A 218 4.81 -51.11 -26.55
C SER A 218 5.61 -51.07 -27.85
N ARG A 219 6.03 -49.88 -28.32
CA ARG A 219 6.92 -49.75 -29.49
C ARG A 219 8.33 -50.24 -29.19
N VAL A 220 8.89 -49.90 -28.02
CA VAL A 220 10.20 -50.39 -27.56
C VAL A 220 10.20 -51.91 -27.43
N THR A 221 9.11 -52.53 -26.95
CA THR A 221 8.99 -54.00 -26.92
C THR A 221 8.84 -54.66 -28.31
N ARG A 222 8.45 -53.90 -29.34
CA ARG A 222 8.35 -54.38 -30.73
C ARG A 222 9.63 -54.11 -31.54
N SER A 223 10.51 -53.24 -31.08
CA SER A 223 11.72 -52.80 -31.79
C SER A 223 13.01 -53.12 -31.02
N GLY A 224 13.16 -54.37 -30.58
CA GLY A 224 14.40 -54.92 -30.04
C GLY A 224 14.65 -56.33 -30.60
N PRO A 225 15.84 -56.65 -31.14
CA PRO A 225 16.08 -57.75 -32.07
C PRO A 225 16.37 -59.09 -31.40
N ASP A 226 16.26 -60.14 -32.21
CA ASP A 226 16.84 -61.46 -32.02
C ASP A 226 18.29 -61.40 -31.49
N ASN A 227 18.62 -62.38 -30.63
CA ASN A 227 19.91 -62.68 -29.99
C ASN A 227 20.37 -61.84 -28.79
N CYS A 228 20.01 -62.32 -27.59
CA CYS A 228 20.87 -62.39 -26.40
C CYS A 228 20.39 -63.53 -25.48
N LEU A 229 20.58 -64.78 -25.92
CA LEU A 229 20.68 -65.93 -25.02
C LEU A 229 22.00 -65.77 -24.24
N HIS A 230 21.94 -65.28 -23.00
CA HIS A 230 22.64 -65.79 -21.80
C HIS A 230 22.71 -64.71 -20.70
N HIS A 231 22.03 -65.03 -19.60
CA HIS A 231 22.39 -64.72 -18.22
C HIS A 231 22.48 -63.24 -17.78
N VAL A 232 21.40 -62.75 -17.16
CA VAL A 232 21.44 -62.38 -15.73
C VAL A 232 20.10 -62.75 -15.09
N THR A 233 20.07 -63.88 -14.40
CA THR A 233 19.09 -64.17 -13.35
C THR A 233 19.44 -63.34 -12.11
N VAL A 234 18.63 -62.35 -11.76
CA VAL A 234 18.46 -61.91 -10.36
C VAL A 234 16.97 -61.58 -10.13
N VAL A 235 16.28 -62.59 -9.60
CA VAL A 235 15.23 -62.50 -8.57
C VAL A 235 14.15 -61.43 -8.76
N SER A 236 13.06 -61.87 -9.40
CA SER A 236 11.72 -61.32 -9.20
C SER A 236 11.22 -61.76 -7.81
N SER A 237 11.10 -60.83 -6.87
CA SER A 237 10.47 -61.08 -5.58
C SER A 237 9.76 -59.84 -5.01
N TYR A 238 8.89 -59.19 -5.78
CA TYR A 238 7.82 -58.33 -5.24
C TYR A 238 6.70 -58.38 -6.29
N GLY A 239 5.70 -59.25 -6.18
CA GLY A 239 4.71 -59.22 -5.10
C GLY A 239 3.53 -58.37 -5.57
N TYR A 240 2.75 -58.88 -6.53
CA TYR A 240 1.41 -58.35 -6.82
C TYR A 240 0.50 -58.71 -5.64
N CYS A 241 0.09 -57.72 -4.85
CA CYS A 241 -1.04 -57.84 -3.93
C CYS A 241 -2.20 -57.00 -4.46
N THR A 242 -3.00 -57.60 -5.34
CA THR A 242 -4.40 -57.24 -5.51
C THR A 242 -5.18 -57.78 -4.31
N GLY A 243 -5.75 -56.89 -3.50
CA GLY A 243 -6.56 -57.26 -2.34
C GLY A 243 -7.55 -56.18 -2.00
N LEU A 244 -8.66 -56.17 -2.74
CA LEU A 244 -9.94 -55.62 -2.29
C LEU A 244 -10.23 -56.14 -0.88
N HIS A 245 -10.44 -55.25 0.08
CA HIS A 245 -11.19 -55.60 1.29
C HIS A 245 -12.18 -54.48 1.67
N PRO A 246 -13.43 -54.85 1.99
CA PRO A 246 -14.52 -53.93 2.27
C PRO A 246 -14.52 -53.45 3.72
N PHE A 247 -15.28 -52.37 3.94
CA PHE A 247 -15.78 -51.91 5.24
C PHE A 247 -16.25 -53.06 6.15
N PRO A 248 -16.08 -52.91 7.47
CA PRO A 248 -17.12 -53.30 8.40
C PRO A 248 -17.60 -52.12 9.25
N PHE A 249 -18.92 -52.04 9.29
CA PHE A 249 -19.78 -51.24 10.13
C PHE A 249 -19.91 -51.94 11.49
N GLN A 250 -19.65 -51.25 12.61
CA GLN A 250 -20.17 -51.64 13.92
C GLN A 250 -20.78 -50.41 14.61
N HIS A 251 -22.08 -50.51 14.84
CA HIS A 251 -22.86 -49.67 15.74
C HIS A 251 -22.48 -49.99 17.19
N THR A 252 -22.23 -48.95 18.00
CA THR A 252 -22.79 -48.84 19.35
C THR A 252 -23.16 -47.38 19.58
N GLY A 253 -24.41 -47.14 19.99
CA GLY A 253 -24.88 -45.84 20.46
C GLY A 253 -24.82 -45.78 21.99
N ASP A 254 -24.67 -44.56 22.50
CA ASP A 254 -25.34 -43.98 23.69
C ASP A 254 -24.57 -42.68 24.04
N LEU A 255 -25.16 -41.50 23.80
CA LEU A 255 -25.99 -40.73 24.73
C LEU A 255 -25.23 -40.26 25.98
N GLY A 256 -25.08 -38.93 26.12
CA GLY A 256 -24.79 -38.31 27.41
C GLY A 256 -24.02 -37.00 27.35
N LEU A 257 -24.74 -35.87 27.36
CA LEU A 257 -24.22 -34.54 27.65
C LEU A 257 -23.50 -34.50 29.02
N LEU A 258 -22.50 -33.63 29.18
CA LEU A 258 -22.55 -32.53 30.17
C LEU A 258 -21.43 -31.49 29.95
N THR A 259 -21.90 -30.25 29.86
CA THR A 259 -21.27 -28.93 30.02
C THR A 259 -19.98 -28.81 30.84
N SER A 260 -19.01 -27.97 30.38
CA SER A 260 -18.49 -26.85 31.19
C SER A 260 -17.55 -25.92 30.39
N THR A 261 -18.03 -24.69 30.13
CA THR A 261 -17.37 -23.37 30.29
C THR A 261 -15.86 -23.20 30.02
N ASP A 262 -15.57 -22.38 29.01
CA ASP A 262 -14.80 -21.12 29.08
C ASP A 262 -13.55 -21.07 29.97
N HIS A 263 -12.41 -20.66 29.40
CA HIS A 263 -11.63 -19.52 29.89
C HIS A 263 -10.64 -19.05 28.81
N TRP A 264 -10.92 -17.85 28.28
CA TRP A 264 -9.96 -17.00 27.59
C TRP A 264 -9.04 -16.35 28.63
N THR A 265 -7.74 -16.24 28.36
CA THR A 265 -6.87 -15.31 29.11
C THR A 265 -6.01 -14.54 28.12
N VAL A 266 -6.28 -13.24 28.06
CA VAL A 266 -5.50 -12.21 27.37
C VAL A 266 -4.50 -11.64 28.37
N PRO A 267 -3.21 -11.48 28.05
CA PRO A 267 -2.29 -10.73 28.89
C PRO A 267 -2.18 -9.27 28.42
N ILE A 268 -2.51 -8.35 29.32
CA ILE A 268 -2.14 -6.92 29.27
C ILE A 268 -0.96 -6.74 30.22
N PHE A 269 0.13 -6.18 29.71
CA PHE A 269 0.99 -5.20 30.39
C PHE A 269 1.68 -4.34 29.33
#